data_AF-A0A820GVS9-F1
#
_entry.id   AF-A0A820GVS9-F1
#
_cell.length_a   1.000
_cell.length_b   1.000
_cell.length_c   1.000
_cell.angle_alpha   90.00
_cell.angle_beta   90.00
_cell.angle_gamma   90.00
#
_symmetry.space_group_name_H-M   'P 1'
#
loop_
_entity.id
_entity.type
_entity.pdbx_description
1 polymer ?
#
loop_
_entity_poly.entity_id
_entity_poly.type
_entity_poly.pdbx_seq_one_letter_code
_entity_poly.pdbx_strand_id
1 'polypeptide(L)'
;MNKPRQPLVKSIAQHNALNQNVKKSNPSLIFINTHINGSRLRAMIDTGATHSFITQGAISTLYHSAIPPCDRIAQLGDGQTTLKIVGEVQLFLQFNKVFTPLNVLVVKTMNTDFILGSDWCTKNAARI
;
A
#
# COMPACT_ATOMS: atom_id res chain seq x y z
N MET A 1 -48.02 31.95 -35.72
CA MET A 1 -47.50 30.64 -36.17
C MET A 1 -46.38 30.20 -35.24
N ASN A 2 -46.52 29.00 -34.65
CA ASN A 2 -45.68 28.47 -33.59
C ASN A 2 -44.28 28.07 -34.08
N LYS A 3 -43.22 28.45 -33.35
CA LYS A 3 -41.87 27.88 -33.52
C LYS A 3 -41.88 26.41 -33.06
N PRO A 4 -41.21 25.49 -33.77
CA PRO A 4 -41.15 24.09 -33.34
C PRO A 4 -40.30 23.98 -32.07
N ARG A 5 -40.82 23.28 -31.06
CA ARG A 5 -40.06 22.87 -29.87
C ARG A 5 -38.98 21.88 -30.31
N GLN A 6 -37.71 22.23 -30.12
CA GLN A 6 -36.63 21.26 -30.28
C GLN A 6 -36.79 20.12 -29.26
N PRO A 7 -36.45 18.85 -29.60
CA PRO A 7 -36.69 17.74 -28.70
C PRO A 7 -35.71 17.80 -27.51
N LEU A 8 -36.26 17.85 -26.30
CA LEU A 8 -35.56 17.82 -25.00
C LEU A 8 -34.57 16.62 -24.87
N VAL A 9 -34.74 15.60 -25.71
CA VAL A 9 -33.95 14.36 -25.73
C VAL A 9 -32.49 14.59 -26.20
N LYS A 10 -32.22 15.55 -27.10
CA LYS A 10 -30.86 15.81 -27.57
C LYS A 10 -29.96 16.44 -26.49
N SER A 11 -30.55 17.22 -25.59
CA SER A 11 -29.83 17.91 -24.50
C SER A 11 -29.33 16.93 -23.43
N ILE A 12 -30.09 15.87 -23.13
CA ILE A 12 -29.73 14.90 -22.09
C ILE A 12 -28.64 13.94 -22.59
N ALA A 13 -28.72 13.53 -23.86
CA ALA A 13 -27.69 12.68 -24.48
C ALA A 13 -26.32 13.39 -24.56
N GLN A 14 -26.31 14.70 -24.83
CA GLN A 14 -25.07 15.50 -24.84
C GLN A 14 -24.49 15.72 -23.44
N HIS A 15 -25.32 15.88 -22.40
CA HIS A 15 -24.84 15.96 -21.01
C HIS A 15 -24.25 14.63 -20.51
N ASN A 16 -24.82 13.49 -20.89
CA ASN A 16 -24.27 12.19 -20.51
C ASN A 16 -22.98 11.84 -21.26
N ALA A 17 -22.80 12.32 -22.50
CA ALA A 17 -21.57 12.11 -23.27
C ALA A 17 -20.39 12.96 -22.77
N LEU A 18 -20.64 14.13 -22.18
CA LEU A 18 -19.61 15.00 -21.61
C LEU A 18 -19.00 14.46 -20.30
N ASN A 19 -19.74 13.62 -19.56
CA ASN A 19 -19.28 13.03 -18.30
C ASN A 19 -18.49 11.72 -18.45
N GLN A 20 -18.36 11.17 -19.67
CA GLN A 20 -17.64 9.90 -19.90
C GLN A 20 -16.16 10.07 -20.23
N ASN A 21 -15.65 11.30 -20.34
CA ASN A 21 -14.24 11.59 -20.61
C ASN A 21 -13.47 12.12 -19.38
N VAL A 22 -13.92 11.81 -18.17
CA VAL A 22 -13.03 11.92 -17.01
C VAL A 22 -12.04 10.77 -17.12
N LYS A 23 -10.84 11.02 -17.64
CA LYS A 23 -9.70 10.12 -17.45
C LYS A 23 -9.62 9.83 -15.96
N LYS A 24 -10.03 8.62 -15.54
CA LYS A 24 -9.71 8.10 -14.21
C LYS A 24 -8.20 8.30 -14.04
N SER A 25 -7.80 9.16 -13.12
CA SER A 25 -6.40 9.20 -12.70
C SER A 25 -6.10 7.80 -12.21
N ASN A 26 -5.18 7.08 -12.86
CA ASN A 26 -4.61 5.89 -12.27
C ASN A 26 -3.71 6.38 -11.13
N PRO A 27 -4.11 6.25 -9.85
CA PRO A 27 -3.24 6.68 -8.78
C PRO A 27 -1.97 5.83 -8.85
N SER A 28 -0.82 6.48 -8.93
CA SER A 28 0.47 5.80 -8.79
C SER A 28 0.58 5.25 -7.37
N LEU A 29 1.18 4.07 -7.22
CA LEU A 29 1.57 3.54 -5.92
C LEU A 29 2.48 4.53 -5.18
N ILE A 30 2.27 4.68 -3.88
CA ILE A 30 3.01 5.63 -3.04
C ILE A 30 4.23 4.91 -2.45
N PHE A 31 5.41 5.47 -2.69
CA PHE A 31 6.67 4.96 -2.14
C PHE A 31 7.42 6.06 -1.38
N ILE A 32 8.01 5.69 -0.25
CA ILE A 32 8.92 6.55 0.50
C ILE A 32 10.30 5.92 0.62
N ASN A 33 11.34 6.75 0.63
CA ASN A 33 12.70 6.30 0.98
C ASN A 33 12.82 6.29 2.50
N THR A 34 13.19 5.15 3.07
CA THR A 34 13.41 4.97 4.51
C THR A 34 14.80 4.40 4.75
N HIS A 35 15.22 4.36 6.02
CA HIS A 35 16.29 3.48 6.46
C HIS A 35 15.70 2.49 7.46
N ILE A 36 15.98 1.21 7.29
CA ILE A 36 15.59 0.13 8.20
C ILE A 36 16.86 -0.39 8.84
N ASN A 37 16.97 -0.25 10.16
CA ASN A 37 18.17 -0.59 10.93
C ASN A 37 19.45 0.01 10.31
N GLY A 38 19.36 1.25 9.79
CA GLY A 38 20.46 1.99 9.16
C GLY A 38 20.66 1.73 7.66
N SER A 39 20.06 0.68 7.10
CA SER A 39 20.18 0.37 5.66
C SER A 39 19.04 0.98 4.86
N ARG A 40 19.34 1.57 3.70
CA ARG A 40 18.33 2.19 2.84
C ARG A 40 17.36 1.14 2.29
N LEU A 41 16.07 1.36 2.46
CA LEU A 41 15.02 0.54 1.87
C LEU A 41 13.90 1.44 1.36
N ARG A 42 13.27 1.06 0.25
CA ARG A 42 12.10 1.78 -0.26
C ARG A 42 10.84 1.07 0.24
N ALA A 43 9.99 1.80 0.96
CA ALA A 43 8.75 1.27 1.47
C ALA A 43 7.59 1.68 0.57
N MET A 44 6.75 0.72 0.16
CA MET A 44 5.42 1.02 -0.36
C MET A 44 4.49 1.34 0.80
N ILE A 45 3.79 2.46 0.73
CA ILE A 45 2.75 2.81 1.70
C ILE A 45 1.45 2.16 1.25
N ASP A 46 0.87 1.32 2.10
CA ASP A 46 -0.39 0.64 1.82
C ASP A 46 -1.31 0.71 3.05
N THR A 47 -2.25 1.66 3.03
CA THR A 47 -3.25 1.81 4.09
C THR A 47 -4.30 0.69 4.08
N GLY A 48 -4.39 -0.10 3.00
CA GLY A 48 -5.25 -1.28 2.93
C GLY A 48 -4.62 -2.51 3.58
N ALA A 49 -3.30 -2.52 3.76
CA ALA A 49 -2.61 -3.57 4.50
C ALA A 49 -2.79 -3.38 6.01
N THR A 50 -3.27 -4.40 6.72
CA THR A 50 -3.44 -4.36 8.19
C THR A 50 -2.12 -4.49 8.96
N HIS A 51 -1.08 -4.99 8.31
CA HIS A 51 0.24 -5.22 8.87
C HIS A 51 1.33 -4.70 7.93
N SER A 52 2.50 -4.43 8.48
CA SER A 52 3.72 -4.27 7.70
C SER A 52 4.32 -5.61 7.27
N PHE A 53 4.83 -5.67 6.04
CA PHE A 53 5.40 -6.88 5.44
C PHE A 53 6.76 -6.62 4.82
N ILE A 54 7.67 -7.59 4.90
CA ILE A 54 8.97 -7.55 4.23
C ILE A 54 9.29 -8.90 3.58
N THR A 55 9.93 -8.88 2.41
CA THR A 55 10.36 -10.12 1.74
C THR A 55 11.60 -10.71 2.42
N GLN A 56 11.75 -12.04 2.36
CA GLN A 56 12.96 -12.73 2.83
C GLN A 56 14.22 -12.22 2.10
N GLY A 57 14.09 -11.91 0.81
CA GLY A 57 15.18 -11.33 0.03
C GLY A 57 15.62 -9.99 0.60
N ALA A 58 14.67 -9.07 0.83
CA ALA A 58 14.98 -7.75 1.36
C ALA A 58 15.57 -7.82 2.77
N ILE A 59 14.94 -8.58 3.69
CA ILE A 59 15.41 -8.64 5.08
C ILE A 59 16.79 -9.26 5.22
N SER A 60 17.17 -10.21 4.37
CA SER A 60 18.50 -10.83 4.40
C SER A 60 19.67 -9.87 4.14
N THR A 61 19.37 -8.67 3.62
CA THR A 61 20.36 -7.60 3.40
C THR A 61 20.43 -6.58 4.54
N LEU A 62 19.59 -6.74 5.57
CA LEU A 62 19.47 -5.81 6.69
C LEU A 62 20.09 -6.42 7.95
N TYR A 63 20.59 -5.58 8.85
CA TYR A 63 20.84 -6.03 10.22
C TYR A 63 19.51 -6.30 10.91
N HIS A 64 19.32 -7.47 11.51
CA HIS A 64 18.13 -7.80 12.27
C HIS A 64 18.43 -8.90 13.30
N SER A 65 17.62 -8.99 14.35
CA SER A 65 17.65 -10.13 15.29
C SER A 65 17.16 -11.41 14.61
N ALA A 66 17.29 -12.55 15.27
CA ALA A 66 16.68 -13.80 14.79
C ALA A 66 15.19 -13.58 14.46
N ILE A 67 14.71 -14.25 13.43
CA ILE A 67 13.31 -14.20 12.97
C ILE A 67 12.64 -15.48 13.48
N PRO A 68 11.89 -15.45 14.61
CA PRO A 68 11.18 -16.62 15.09
C PRO A 68 10.13 -17.04 14.07
N PRO A 69 10.02 -18.33 13.75
CA PRO A 69 8.98 -18.81 12.85
C PRO A 69 7.59 -18.59 13.47
N CYS A 70 6.60 -18.32 12.63
CA CYS A 70 5.22 -18.27 13.06
C CYS A 70 4.29 -18.92 12.02
N ASP A 71 3.28 -19.65 12.49
CA ASP A 71 2.26 -20.28 11.65
C ASP A 71 1.10 -19.33 11.40
N ARG A 72 1.41 -18.20 10.74
CA ARG A 72 0.42 -17.19 10.34
C ARG A 72 0.23 -17.20 8.83
N ILE A 73 -0.98 -16.84 8.40
CA ILE A 73 -1.32 -16.59 7.00
C ILE A 73 -1.91 -15.17 6.94
N ALA A 74 -1.43 -14.37 5.99
CA ALA A 74 -2.06 -13.11 5.63
C ALA A 74 -2.92 -13.30 4.39
N GLN A 75 -4.10 -12.68 4.35
CA GLN A 75 -4.96 -12.63 3.17
C GLN A 75 -4.78 -11.26 2.50
N LEU A 76 -4.63 -11.26 1.17
CA LEU A 76 -4.56 -10.01 0.40
C LEU A 76 -5.94 -9.40 0.20
N GLY A 77 -5.98 -8.13 -0.21
CA GLY A 77 -7.22 -7.38 -0.39
C GLY A 77 -8.17 -7.92 -1.48
N ASP A 78 -7.76 -8.91 -2.26
CA ASP A 78 -8.62 -9.63 -3.21
C ASP A 78 -9.51 -10.69 -2.55
N GLY A 79 -9.28 -10.99 -1.26
CA GLY A 79 -10.01 -11.98 -0.48
C GLY A 79 -9.72 -13.44 -0.86
N GLN A 80 -8.83 -13.70 -1.82
CA GLN A 80 -8.56 -15.04 -2.34
C GLN A 80 -7.09 -15.43 -2.19
N THR A 81 -6.18 -14.47 -2.43
CA THR A 81 -4.75 -14.72 -2.37
C THR A 81 -4.28 -14.72 -0.92
N THR A 82 -3.49 -15.73 -0.57
CA THR A 82 -2.90 -15.86 0.76
C THR A 82 -1.38 -15.86 0.70
N LEU A 83 -0.76 -15.25 1.71
CA LEU A 83 0.68 -15.23 1.93
C LEU A 83 0.99 -16.03 3.19
N LYS A 84 1.79 -17.08 3.05
CA LYS A 84 2.36 -17.78 4.22
C LYS A 84 3.43 -16.90 4.85
N ILE A 85 3.27 -16.62 6.13
CA ILE A 85 4.25 -15.88 6.92
C ILE A 85 5.37 -16.84 7.32
N VAL A 86 6.61 -16.40 7.16
CA VAL A 86 7.82 -17.13 7.54
C VAL A 86 8.12 -16.89 9.02
N GLY A 87 7.93 -15.67 9.49
CA GLY A 87 8.14 -15.27 10.87
C GLY A 87 7.82 -13.79 11.07
N GLU A 88 8.08 -13.30 12.27
CA GLU A 88 7.84 -11.91 12.66
C GLU A 88 9.08 -11.34 13.35
N VAL A 89 9.43 -10.09 13.06
CA VAL A 89 10.62 -9.46 13.64
C VAL A 89 10.40 -7.98 13.84
N GLN A 90 10.97 -7.44 14.92
CA GLN A 90 10.97 -6.00 15.17
C GLN A 90 12.16 -5.35 14.45
N LEU A 91 11.86 -4.27 13.74
CA LEU A 91 12.85 -3.43 13.07
C LEU A 91 12.72 -1.97 13.57
N PHE A 92 13.71 -1.16 13.28
CA PHE A 92 13.67 0.29 13.46
C PHE A 92 13.62 0.98 12.11
N LEU A 93 12.52 1.67 11.86
CA LEU A 93 12.38 2.55 10.71
C LEU A 93 12.86 3.95 11.06
N GLN A 94 13.66 4.51 10.18
CA GLN A 94 14.02 5.92 10.16
C GLN A 94 13.43 6.60 8.92
N PHE A 95 12.65 7.65 9.15
CA PHE A 95 12.12 8.53 8.10
C PHE A 95 12.22 9.99 8.58
N ASN A 96 12.79 10.87 7.76
CA ASN A 96 12.98 12.29 8.09
C ASN A 96 13.53 12.55 9.51
N LYS A 97 14.57 11.80 9.90
CA LYS A 97 15.23 11.84 11.24
C LYS A 97 14.38 11.32 12.41
N VAL A 98 13.15 10.88 12.18
CA VAL A 98 12.31 10.22 13.19
C VAL A 98 12.60 8.73 13.17
N PHE A 99 12.78 8.14 14.35
CA PHE A 99 13.00 6.70 14.53
C PHE A 99 11.78 6.08 15.20
N THR A 100 11.23 5.04 14.60
CA THR A 100 10.04 4.35 15.10
C THR A 100 10.26 2.83 15.06
N PRO A 101 10.01 2.11 16.15
CA PRO A 101 9.99 0.66 16.11
C PRO A 101 8.75 0.18 15.37
N LEU A 102 8.89 -0.86 14.56
CA LEU A 102 7.78 -1.55 13.92
C LEU A 102 7.99 -3.06 13.94
N ASN A 103 6.91 -3.81 14.08
CA ASN A 103 6.93 -5.25 13.85
C ASN A 103 6.58 -5.50 12.39
N VAL A 104 7.32 -6.39 11.74
CA VAL A 104 7.08 -6.74 10.34
C VAL A 104 6.90 -8.24 10.20
N LEU A 105 5.95 -8.63 9.34
CA LEU A 105 5.75 -10.01 8.95
C LEU A 105 6.66 -10.33 7.76
N VAL A 106 7.47 -11.38 7.91
CA VAL A 106 8.40 -11.82 6.88
C VAL A 106 7.69 -12.80 5.96
N VAL A 107 7.74 -12.57 4.66
CA VAL A 107 7.15 -13.46 3.64
C VAL A 107 8.21 -13.86 2.61
N LYS A 108 8.00 -14.97 1.90
CA LYS A 108 8.97 -15.43 0.91
C LYS A 108 9.17 -14.41 -0.21
N THR A 109 8.08 -14.03 -0.88
CA THR A 109 8.08 -13.17 -2.06
C THR A 109 6.80 -12.33 -2.12
N MET A 110 6.91 -11.13 -2.71
CA MET A 110 5.83 -10.20 -3.03
C MET A 110 6.28 -9.33 -4.22
N ASN A 111 5.35 -8.57 -4.82
CA ASN A 111 5.67 -7.64 -5.91
C ASN A 111 6.43 -6.38 -5.45
N THR A 112 6.61 -6.20 -4.14
CA THR A 112 7.45 -5.17 -3.55
C THR A 112 8.20 -5.74 -2.36
N ASP A 113 9.37 -5.19 -2.08
CA ASP A 113 10.25 -5.68 -1.02
C ASP A 113 9.74 -5.36 0.39
N PHE A 114 9.06 -4.24 0.54
CA PHE A 114 8.66 -3.74 1.85
C PHE A 114 7.36 -2.92 1.78
N ILE A 115 6.39 -3.32 2.61
CA ILE A 115 5.09 -2.68 2.76
C ILE A 115 5.01 -2.07 4.17
N LEU A 116 4.71 -0.78 4.23
CA LEU A 116 4.29 -0.10 5.45
C LEU A 116 2.77 -0.10 5.54
N GLY A 117 2.26 -0.90 6.47
CA GLY A 117 0.84 -1.08 6.67
C GLY A 117 0.20 -0.02 7.56
N SER A 118 -1.11 -0.17 7.73
CA SER A 118 -1.94 0.67 8.60
C SER A 118 -1.60 0.52 10.09
N ASP A 119 -1.01 -0.59 10.51
CA ASP A 119 -0.45 -0.77 11.86
C ASP A 119 0.59 0.29 12.20
N TRP A 120 1.56 0.50 11.30
CA TRP A 120 2.56 1.54 11.46
C TRP A 120 1.96 2.94 11.24
N CYS A 121 1.15 3.11 10.19
CA CYS A 121 0.58 4.43 9.85
C CYS A 121 -0.28 4.97 11.00
N THR A 122 -1.17 4.14 11.56
CA THR A 122 -2.06 4.54 12.65
C THR A 122 -1.29 4.82 13.93
N LYS A 123 -0.34 3.94 14.29
CA LYS A 123 0.48 4.09 15.50
C LYS A 123 1.30 5.39 15.50
N ASN A 124 1.72 5.86 14.32
CA ASN A 124 2.57 7.04 14.18
C ASN A 124 1.81 8.27 13.64
N ALA A 125 0.47 8.22 13.61
CA ALA A 125 -0.39 9.28 13.09
C ALA A 125 0.06 9.79 11.70
N ALA A 126 0.56 8.89 10.85
CA ALA A 126 1.02 9.22 9.51
C ALA A 126 -0.16 9.71 8.66
N ARG A 127 0.02 10.87 8.01
CA ARG A 127 -0.94 11.42 7.04
C ARG A 127 -0.33 11.32 5.66
N ILE A 128 -1.02 10.58 4.79
CA ILE A 128 -0.60 10.23 3.43
C ILE A 128 -1.55 10.89 2.46
#